data_AF-A0A2U2ZGC4-F1
#
_entry.id   AF-A0A2U2ZGC4-F1
#
_cell.length_a   1.000
_cell.length_b   1.000
_cell.length_c   1.000
_cell.angle_alpha   90.00
_cell.angle_beta   90.00
_cell.angle_gamma   90.00
#
_symmetry.space_group_name_H-M   'P 1'
#
loop_
_entity.id
_entity.type
_entity.pdbx_description
1 polymer ?
#
loop_
_entity_poly.entity_id
_entity_poly.type
_entity_poly.pdbx_seq_one_letter_code
_entity_poly.pdbx_strand_id
1 'polypeptide(L)' 'MIRGVYCDGWKPSETPVKLSGEEFLQRAREDFPYAVDGGIERVVHTVLEALERHVSEGEWDHLRSGLPNSPAFVLP' A
#
# COMPACT_ATOMS: atom_id res chain seq x y z
N MET A 1 14.01 12.39 12.95
CA MET A 1 12.73 11.97 13.57
C MET A 1 11.61 12.31 12.60
N ILE A 2 11.31 11.41 11.66
CA ILE A 2 10.23 11.56 10.67
C ILE A 2 9.21 10.46 10.99
N ARG A 3 8.41 10.68 12.04
CA ARG A 3 7.36 9.74 12.49
C ARG A 3 5.97 10.39 12.46
N GLY A 4 5.87 11.59 11.89
CA GLY A 4 4.68 12.44 11.99
C GLY A 4 3.77 12.46 10.76
N VAL A 5 4.18 11.87 9.63
CA VAL A 5 3.44 12.00 8.35
C VAL A 5 2.80 10.66 7.90
N TYR A 6 2.93 9.57 8.68
CA TYR A 6 2.38 8.26 8.29
C TYR A 6 0.99 7.96 8.87
N CYS A 7 0.39 8.88 9.64
CA CYS A 7 -0.88 8.64 10.34
C CYS A 7 -1.92 9.76 10.17
N ASP A 8 -1.91 10.53 9.08
CA ASP A 8 -3.11 11.29 8.72
C ASP A 8 -4.11 10.32 8.06
N GLY A 9 -4.98 9.72 8.88
CA GLY A 9 -6.09 8.86 8.44
C GLY A 9 -6.11 7.43 8.98
N TRP A 10 -5.04 6.94 9.61
CA TRP A 10 -5.05 5.58 10.20
C TRP A 10 -5.93 5.56 11.47
N LYS A 11 -7.09 4.92 11.38
CA LYS A 11 -7.94 4.58 12.52
C LYS A 11 -7.63 3.15 13.01
N PRO A 12 -6.83 2.97 14.08
CA PRO A 12 -6.53 1.64 14.63
C PRO A 12 -7.76 0.91 15.19
N SER A 13 -8.90 1.60 15.30
CA SER A 13 -10.18 1.04 15.76
C SER A 13 -11.02 0.42 14.65
N GLU A 14 -10.69 0.64 13.37
CA GLU A 14 -11.38 0.00 12.26
C GLU A 14 -10.75 -1.39 12.05
N THR A 15 -11.61 -2.42 12.05
CA THR A 15 -11.19 -3.82 11.90
C THR A 15 -10.32 -3.97 10.66
N PRO A 16 -9.19 -4.69 10.71
CA PRO A 16 -8.39 -4.96 9.52
C PRO A 16 -9.28 -5.55 8.43
N VAL A 17 -9.59 -4.76 7.40
CA VAL A 17 -10.44 -5.23 6.31
C VAL A 17 -9.58 -6.11 5.43
N LYS A 18 -9.90 -7.41 5.39
CA LYS A 18 -9.31 -8.32 4.40
C LYS A 18 -9.87 -7.94 3.03
N LEU A 19 -9.17 -7.04 2.34
CA LEU A 19 -9.47 -6.71 0.96
C LEU A 19 -8.84 -7.76 0.05
N SER A 20 -9.51 -8.08 -1.06
CA SER A 20 -8.86 -8.67 -2.22
C SER A 20 -7.94 -7.64 -2.88
N GLY A 21 -7.02 -8.09 -3.75
CA GLY A 21 -6.13 -7.16 -4.45
C GLY A 21 -6.87 -6.17 -5.35
N GLU A 22 -7.98 -6.59 -5.97
CA GLU A 22 -8.82 -5.72 -6.79
C GLU A 22 -9.52 -4.65 -5.95
N GLU A 23 -10.08 -5.02 -4.80
CA GLU A 23 -10.71 -4.07 -3.87
C GLU A 23 -9.68 -3.09 -3.30
N PHE A 24 -8.45 -3.53 -3.05
CA PHE A 24 -7.37 -2.65 -2.65
C PHE A 24 -7.04 -1.62 -3.73
N LEU A 25 -6.88 -2.06 -4.99
CA LEU A 25 -6.58 -1.16 -6.11
C LEU A 25 -7.72 -0.18 -6.37
N GLN A 26 -8.97 -0.64 -6.24
CA GLN A 26 -10.16 0.20 -6.36
C GLN A 26 -10.19 1.28 -5.27
N ARG A 27 -9.97 0.90 -4.02
CA ARG A 27 -9.88 1.84 -2.89
C ARG A 27 -8.75 2.84 -3.07
N ALA A 28 -7.57 2.38 -3.48
CA ALA A 28 -6.43 3.23 -3.77
C ALA A 28 -6.75 4.22 -4.90
N ARG A 29 -7.53 3.80 -5.91
CA ARG A 29 -7.97 4.67 -7.00
C ARG A 29 -8.98 5.72 -6.53
N GLU A 30 -9.89 5.37 -5.64
CA GLU A 30 -10.88 6.29 -5.06
C GLU A 30 -10.19 7.37 -4.21
N ASP A 31 -9.19 6.97 -3.41
CA ASP A 31 -8.43 7.87 -2.55
C ASP A 31 -7.35 8.67 -3.31
N PHE A 32 -7.06 8.29 -4.56
CA PHE A 32 -6.06 8.93 -5.42
C PHE A 32 -6.71 9.56 -6.67
N PRO A 33 -7.20 10.81 -6.59
CA PRO A 33 -7.96 11.45 -7.67
C PRO A 33 -7.11 11.91 -8.86
N TYR A 34 -5.80 11.63 -8.87
CA TYR A 34 -4.90 12.07 -9.93
C TYR A 34 -4.77 11.03 -11.05
N ALA A 35 -4.77 11.50 -12.29
CA ALA A 35 -4.46 10.67 -13.44
C ALA A 35 -2.94 10.48 -13.53
N VAL A 36 -2.49 9.23 -13.61
CA VAL A 36 -1.09 8.84 -13.76
C VAL A 36 -0.97 7.91 -14.95
N ASP A 37 0.09 8.10 -15.73
CA ASP A 37 0.44 7.18 -16.80
C ASP A 37 0.81 5.80 -16.21
N GLY A 38 0.20 4.74 -16.74
CA GLY A 38 0.27 3.39 -16.15
C GLY A 38 -0.75 3.10 -15.03
N GLY A 39 -1.64 4.04 -14.70
CA GLY A 39 -2.77 3.80 -13.80
C GLY A 39 -2.41 3.62 -12.33
N ILE A 40 -3.38 3.15 -11.53
CA ILE A 40 -3.22 3.03 -10.08
C ILE A 40 -2.24 1.91 -9.68
N GLU A 41 -2.18 0.83 -10.47
CA GLU A 41 -1.24 -0.27 -10.25
C GLU A 41 0.20 0.21 -10.25
N ARG A 42 0.57 1.09 -11.19
CA ARG A 42 1.92 1.65 -11.26
C ARG A 42 2.25 2.50 -10.03
N VAL A 43 1.30 3.30 -9.58
CA VAL A 43 1.45 4.13 -8.36
C VAL A 43 1.70 3.24 -7.14
N VAL A 44 0.87 2.21 -6.97
CA VAL A 44 0.98 1.26 -5.85
C VAL A 44 2.33 0.55 -5.88
N HIS A 45 2.76 0.06 -7.05
CA HIS A 45 4.07 -0.59 -7.20
C HIS A 45 5.23 0.34 -6.82
N THR A 46 5.23 1.58 -7.32
CA THR A 46 6.28 2.55 -7.01
C THR A 46 6.32 2.91 -5.52
N VAL A 47 5.16 2.98 -4.86
CA VAL A 47 5.11 3.20 -3.40
C VAL A 47 5.67 2.00 -2.65
N LEU A 48 5.34 0.77 -3.06
CA LEU A 48 5.89 -0.44 -2.44
C LEU A 48 7.40 -0.56 -2.61
N GLU A 49 7.93 -0.30 -3.82
CA GLU A 49 9.38 -0.24 -4.08
C GLU A 49 10.06 0.84 -3.22
N ALA A 50 9.41 2.01 -3.07
CA ALA A 50 9.93 3.05 -2.21
C ALA A 50 9.93 2.60 -0.74
N LEU A 51 8.87 1.96 -0.27
CA LEU A 51 8.79 1.46 1.11
C LEU A 51 9.88 0.43 1.39
N GLU A 52 10.08 -0.55 0.50
CA GLU A 52 11.15 -1.56 0.64
C GLU A 52 12.53 -0.92 0.87
N ARG A 53 12.81 0.19 0.19
CA ARG A 53 14.10 0.90 0.31
C ARG A 53 14.24 1.74 1.57
N HIS A 54 13.13 2.06 2.25
CA HIS A 54 13.11 2.98 3.39
C HIS A 54 12.72 2.34 4.72
N VAL A 55 12.12 1.15 4.72
CA VAL A 55 11.78 0.39 5.93
C VAL A 55 12.86 -0.64 6.27
N SER A 56 12.92 -1.05 7.53
CA SER A 56 13.78 -2.17 7.92
C SER A 56 13.24 -3.50 7.38
N GLU A 57 14.11 -4.49 7.23
CA GLU A 57 13.75 -5.82 6.71
C GLU A 57 12.59 -6.47 7.50
N GLY A 58 12.62 -6.38 8.84
CA GLY A 58 11.55 -6.92 9.68
C GLY A 58 10.21 -6.20 9.55
N GLU A 59 10.23 -4.89 9.27
CA GLU A 59 9.02 -4.12 8.98
C GLU A 59 8.48 -4.44 7.58
N TRP A 60 9.37 -4.65 6.60
CA TRP A 60 9.01 -5.06 5.24
C TRP A 60 8.31 -6.42 5.22
N ASP A 61 8.85 -7.41 5.95
CA ASP A 61 8.22 -8.73 6.07
C ASP A 61 6.84 -8.66 6.75
N HIS A 62 6.70 -7.81 7.77
CA HIS A 62 5.41 -7.60 8.41
C HIS A 62 4.39 -6.95 7.45
N LEU A 63 4.82 -5.94 6.69
CA LEU A 63 3.98 -5.29 5.67
C LEU A 63 3.57 -6.28 4.58
N ARG A 64 4.51 -7.09 4.05
CA ARG A 64 4.24 -8.13 3.05
C ARG A 64 3.19 -9.12 3.55
N SER A 65 3.23 -9.49 4.83
CA SER A 65 2.25 -10.41 5.44
C SER A 65 0.83 -9.83 5.54
N GLY A 66 0.71 -8.50 5.55
CA GLY A 66 -0.58 -7.78 5.63
C GLY A 66 -1.16 -7.41 4.26
N LEU A 67 -0.38 -7.46 3.19
CA LEU A 67 -0.85 -7.16 1.84
C LEU A 67 -1.69 -8.32 1.28
N PRO A 68 -2.69 -8.04 0.45
CA PRO A 68 -3.46 -9.08 -0.23
C PRO A 68 -2.57 -9.88 -1.19
N ASN A 69 -2.60 -11.21 -1.07
CA ASN A 69 -2.00 -12.11 -2.05
C ASN A 69 -2.80 -12.02 -3.36
N SER A 70 -2.39 -11.13 -4.26
CA SER A 70 -3.04 -10.95 -5.57
C SER A 70 -2.01 -10.94 -6.68
N PRO A 71 -2.29 -11.57 -7.84
CA PRO A 71 -1.40 -11.53 -9.00
C PRO A 71 -1.20 -10.12 -9.57
N ALA A 72 -2.07 -9.16 -9.24
CA ALA A 72 -1.90 -7.75 -9.59
C ALA A 72 -0.77 -7.08 -8.80
N PHE A 73 -0.39 -7.65 -7.65
CA PHE A 73 0.80 -7.29 -6.89
C PHE A 73 1.93 -8.22 -7.30
N VAL A 74 2.57 -7.93 -8.43
CA VAL A 74 3.89 -8.50 -8.69
C VAL A 74 4.85 -7.72 -7.79
N LEU A 75 5.06 -8.22 -6.57
CA LEU A 75 6.07 -7.67 -5.67
C LEU A 75 7.44 -7.88 -6.33
N PRO A 76 8.33 -6.86 -6.32
CA PRO A 76 9.70 -7.00 -6.81
C PRO A 76 10.50 -8.05 -6.02
#